data_AF-A0A7C3HTZ5-F1
#
_entry.id   AF-A0A7C3HTZ5-F1
#
_cell.length_a   1.000
_cell.length_b   1.000
_cell.length_c   1.000
_cell.angle_alpha   90.00
_cell.angle_beta   90.00
_cell.angle_gamma   90.00
#
_symmetry.space_group_name_H-M   'P 1'
#
loop_
_entity.id
_entity.type
_entity.pdbx_description
1 polymer ?
#
loop_
_entity_poly.entity_id
_entity_poly.type
_entity_poly.pdbx_seq_one_letter_code
_entity_poly.pdbx_strand_id
1 'polypeptide(L)'
;MSNAAKLTVEDSLRSAARIYLADLAYSVLLGQEEPAKTGEVLRDIGIEDFTLRLIRQTLASDPRFEQIDRRWTLSSRLQDKRRTFERVIETIIRSYGKPMLVSTIAQEAGIVYERPAEVYIEMLPRQLDKSDKFFCIRDDRYGLTDWLVTAEGDDPEDVMFFNDITEESLHPYRKAAAKVNWDAGNPAASLEKLVKSAGGRIPFKAAAYLAWEAMRADYDGFRFYESVIGSDVLDILSSQDVVNEDYKKSLVTTLVEIDSELEEVSPEAEEETAEVVPVTITDADRDEIVEYVKKHGGAVRADEIIESIIEISPGERGYEAALEGLHEALKDEDRITRVGEDIWVPAGSLPDFINEIPPVLIIPPHTPYETPEGEVFDQELEDEGLDPILKQEIYNPLAQDIGDEDPDKTAYQPLDTYQRCVLKYHHKEAGTMPLIQFNPGFFGSEPEIIQITLVSEGVRREAWVNNNTRLIYGLKDWFTVDMPISGATFEIHRTERSGEYRFVYDGRTDQQLFVTQSRLMDLLKLKEEAESGEMPLFEIITRILEHYRKGIDFVPLFTEVNLVRRCTRRLVASILSSYHCFHTRGKTGEWQYDAKKRSQGFNKAKRKYILK
;
A
#
# COMPACT_ATOMS: atom_id res chain seq x y z
N MET A 1 23.01 33.66 -34.49
CA MET A 1 22.01 33.08 -35.40
C MET A 1 21.79 31.65 -34.96
N SER A 2 20.65 31.43 -34.31
CA SER A 2 20.34 30.25 -33.50
C SER A 2 19.80 29.11 -34.35
N ASN A 3 20.20 27.88 -34.02
CA ASN A 3 19.67 26.63 -34.56
C ASN A 3 18.18 26.49 -34.24
N ALA A 4 17.30 26.87 -35.17
CA ALA A 4 15.92 26.41 -35.18
C ALA A 4 15.87 25.05 -35.90
N ALA A 5 16.04 23.98 -35.14
CA ALA A 5 15.86 22.62 -35.62
C ALA A 5 14.41 22.41 -36.09
N LYS A 6 14.23 21.81 -37.26
CA LYS A 6 12.92 21.38 -37.75
C LYS A 6 12.37 20.34 -36.78
N LEU A 7 11.41 20.73 -35.93
CA LEU A 7 10.60 19.80 -35.15
C LEU A 7 9.96 18.79 -36.11
N THR A 8 10.04 17.51 -35.80
CA THR A 8 9.31 16.48 -36.57
C THR A 8 7.80 16.62 -36.30
N VAL A 9 6.97 16.05 -37.18
CA VAL A 9 5.50 16.07 -37.00
C VAL A 9 5.11 15.44 -35.67
N GLU A 10 5.86 14.42 -35.23
CA GLU A 10 5.69 13.72 -33.96
C GLU A 10 6.03 14.62 -32.75
N ASP A 11 7.14 15.37 -32.80
CA ASP A 11 7.50 16.32 -31.73
C ASP A 11 6.45 17.43 -31.59
N SER A 12 5.89 17.88 -32.72
CA SER A 12 4.83 18.90 -32.74
C SER A 12 3.53 18.41 -32.11
N LEU A 13 3.16 17.13 -32.33
CA LEU A 13 1.99 16.49 -31.74
C LEU A 13 2.19 16.28 -30.23
N ARG A 14 3.34 15.74 -29.80
CA ARG A 14 3.68 15.57 -28.38
C ARG A 14 3.67 16.90 -27.62
N SER A 15 4.19 17.98 -28.21
CA SER A 15 4.14 19.31 -27.61
C SER A 15 2.70 19.82 -27.44
N ALA A 16 1.84 19.64 -28.46
CA ALA A 16 0.43 20.02 -28.36
C ALA A 16 -0.33 19.18 -27.31
N ALA A 17 0.02 17.90 -27.19
CA ALA A 17 -0.57 16.98 -26.23
C ALA A 17 -0.30 17.43 -24.78
N ARG A 18 0.95 17.83 -24.50
CA ARG A 18 1.33 18.42 -23.19
C ARG A 18 0.60 19.72 -22.88
N ILE A 19 0.47 20.62 -23.87
CA ILE A 19 -0.30 21.86 -23.72
C ILE A 19 -1.77 21.55 -23.40
N TYR A 20 -2.36 20.58 -24.11
CA TYR A 20 -3.74 20.15 -23.87
C TYR A 20 -3.94 19.59 -22.46
N LEU A 21 -3.04 18.74 -21.98
CA LEU A 21 -3.13 18.22 -20.61
C LEU A 21 -2.99 19.33 -19.56
N ALA A 22 -2.06 20.26 -19.79
CA ALA A 22 -1.90 21.41 -18.92
C ALA A 22 -3.12 22.34 -18.97
N ASP A 23 -3.82 22.49 -20.11
CA ASP A 23 -5.09 23.24 -20.18
C ASP A 23 -6.22 22.57 -19.38
N LEU A 24 -6.29 21.24 -19.39
CA LEU A 24 -7.22 20.47 -18.56
C LEU A 24 -6.91 20.68 -17.07
N ALA A 25 -5.64 20.52 -16.67
CA ALA A 25 -5.21 20.71 -15.28
C ALA A 25 -5.42 22.15 -14.80
N TYR A 26 -5.15 23.15 -15.65
CA TYR A 26 -5.41 24.56 -15.33
C TYR A 26 -6.90 24.80 -15.10
N SER A 27 -7.77 24.20 -15.93
CA SER A 27 -9.22 24.33 -15.81
C SER A 27 -9.76 23.72 -14.50
N VAL A 28 -9.13 22.65 -14.00
CA VAL A 28 -9.47 22.03 -12.71
C VAL A 28 -9.12 22.95 -11.53
N LEU A 29 -7.91 23.53 -11.54
CA LEU A 29 -7.44 24.40 -10.45
C LEU A 29 -8.12 25.79 -10.44
N LEU A 30 -8.71 26.18 -11.57
CA LEU A 30 -9.36 27.47 -11.75
C LEU A 30 -10.57 27.62 -10.80
N GLY A 31 -10.60 28.69 -10.02
CA GLY A 31 -11.64 28.96 -9.04
C GLY A 31 -11.52 28.17 -7.73
N GLN A 32 -10.57 27.24 -7.59
CA GLN A 32 -10.30 26.57 -6.32
C GLN A 32 -9.56 27.51 -5.35
N GLU A 33 -10.12 27.73 -4.16
CA GLU A 33 -9.52 28.61 -3.14
C GLU A 33 -8.24 28.02 -2.54
N GLU A 34 -8.21 26.70 -2.38
CA GLU A 34 -7.07 25.97 -1.80
C GLU A 34 -6.24 25.26 -2.89
N PRO A 35 -4.92 25.13 -2.71
CA PRO A 35 -4.09 24.27 -3.55
C PRO A 35 -4.56 22.80 -3.52
N ALA A 36 -4.50 22.12 -4.67
CA ALA A 36 -4.98 20.76 -4.83
C ALA A 36 -3.86 19.71 -4.83
N LYS A 37 -4.14 18.50 -4.38
CA LYS A 37 -3.23 17.35 -4.52
C LYS A 37 -3.18 16.86 -5.97
N THR A 38 -2.12 16.16 -6.37
CA THR A 38 -2.00 15.63 -7.75
C THR A 38 -3.14 14.67 -8.08
N GLY A 39 -3.54 13.82 -7.11
CA GLY A 39 -4.65 12.89 -7.25
C GLY A 39 -6.03 13.53 -7.27
N GLU A 40 -6.19 14.73 -6.73
CA GLU A 40 -7.42 15.52 -6.89
C GLU A 40 -7.51 16.06 -8.32
N VAL A 41 -6.39 16.61 -8.83
CA VAL A 41 -6.31 17.11 -10.22
C VAL A 41 -6.59 15.98 -11.22
N LEU A 42 -5.97 14.81 -11.05
CA LEU A 42 -6.20 13.65 -11.91
C LEU A 42 -7.67 13.22 -11.93
N ARG A 43 -8.29 13.14 -10.75
CA ARG A 43 -9.69 12.72 -10.59
C ARG A 43 -10.66 13.66 -11.30
N ASP A 44 -10.42 14.97 -11.18
CA ASP A 44 -11.29 15.99 -11.78
C ASP A 44 -11.06 16.17 -13.29
N ILE A 45 -9.88 15.81 -13.81
CA ILE A 45 -9.67 15.65 -15.26
C ILE A 45 -10.54 14.52 -15.81
N GLY A 46 -10.72 13.43 -15.06
CA GLY A 46 -11.69 12.38 -15.37
C GLY A 46 -11.32 11.46 -16.54
N ILE A 47 -10.03 11.34 -16.88
CA ILE A 47 -9.53 10.43 -17.91
C ILE A 47 -8.87 9.24 -17.20
N GLU A 48 -9.49 8.05 -17.29
CA GLU A 48 -9.09 6.85 -16.54
C GLU A 48 -7.69 6.32 -16.91
N ASP A 49 -7.25 6.57 -18.14
CA ASP A 49 -5.96 6.06 -18.66
C ASP A 49 -4.74 6.89 -18.21
N PHE A 50 -4.91 7.94 -17.41
CA PHE A 50 -3.80 8.80 -16.95
C PHE A 50 -3.34 8.44 -15.54
N THR A 51 -2.03 8.39 -15.33
CA THR A 51 -1.41 8.15 -14.02
C THR A 51 -1.11 9.44 -13.26
N LEU A 52 -0.86 9.31 -11.94
CA LEU A 52 -0.36 10.41 -11.10
C LEU A 52 0.97 10.97 -11.62
N ARG A 53 1.83 10.12 -12.19
CA ARG A 53 3.15 10.50 -12.68
C ARG A 53 3.07 11.43 -13.88
N LEU A 54 2.20 11.14 -14.85
CA LEU A 54 1.98 12.01 -16.01
C LEU A 54 1.47 13.40 -15.60
N ILE A 55 0.49 13.46 -14.69
CA ILE A 55 -0.05 14.72 -14.17
C ILE A 55 1.04 15.51 -13.45
N ARG A 56 1.79 14.87 -12.54
CA ARG A 56 2.88 15.51 -11.80
C ARG A 56 3.95 16.08 -12.73
N GLN A 57 4.38 15.31 -13.74
CA GLN A 57 5.38 15.77 -14.71
C GLN A 57 4.86 16.97 -15.51
N THR A 58 3.58 16.97 -15.90
CA THR A 58 2.96 18.07 -16.64
C THR A 58 2.91 19.34 -15.80
N LEU A 59 2.43 19.24 -14.55
CA LEU A 59 2.37 20.36 -13.62
C LEU A 59 3.76 20.92 -13.30
N ALA A 60 4.75 20.05 -13.09
CA ALA A 60 6.12 20.46 -12.78
C ALA A 60 6.86 21.12 -13.97
N SER A 61 6.50 20.78 -15.21
CA SER A 61 7.19 21.26 -16.42
C SER A 61 6.53 22.48 -17.07
N ASP A 62 5.29 22.81 -16.71
CA ASP A 62 4.57 23.96 -17.26
C ASP A 62 4.63 25.16 -16.29
N PRO A 63 5.12 26.33 -16.72
CA PRO A 63 5.33 27.51 -15.86
C PRO A 63 4.02 28.15 -15.35
N ARG A 64 2.86 27.62 -15.74
CA ARG A 64 1.55 28.08 -15.25
C ARG A 64 1.21 27.54 -13.87
N PHE A 65 1.94 26.55 -13.37
CA PHE A 65 1.70 25.92 -12.06
C PHE A 65 2.85 26.16 -11.09
N GLU A 66 2.51 26.25 -9.82
CA GLU A 66 3.47 26.31 -8.72
C GLU A 66 3.09 25.27 -7.67
N GLN A 67 4.11 24.64 -7.07
CA GLN A 67 3.91 23.73 -5.95
C GLN A 67 4.12 24.45 -4.60
N ILE A 68 3.15 24.35 -3.71
CA ILE A 68 3.19 24.86 -2.33
C ILE A 68 2.77 23.73 -1.41
N ASP A 69 3.61 23.37 -0.44
CA ASP A 69 3.32 22.31 0.55
C ASP A 69 2.85 20.99 -0.08
N ARG A 70 3.53 20.57 -1.18
CA ARG A 70 3.21 19.38 -2.01
C ARG A 70 1.87 19.43 -2.76
N ARG A 71 1.18 20.56 -2.73
CA ARG A 71 -0.06 20.81 -3.49
C ARG A 71 0.19 21.80 -4.63
N TRP A 72 -0.66 21.78 -5.63
CA TRP A 72 -0.53 22.58 -6.84
C TRP A 72 -1.49 23.77 -6.82
N THR A 73 -0.99 24.92 -7.25
CA THR A 73 -1.77 26.13 -7.46
C THR A 73 -1.37 26.81 -8.77
N LEU A 74 -2.16 27.80 -9.20
CA LEU A 74 -1.86 28.57 -10.39
C LEU A 74 -0.79 29.63 -10.08
N SER A 75 0.29 29.68 -10.86
CA SER A 75 1.38 30.67 -10.65
C SER A 75 0.90 32.11 -10.82
N SER A 76 -0.23 32.33 -11.51
CA SER A 76 -0.90 33.64 -11.59
C SER A 76 -1.34 34.19 -10.23
N ARG A 77 -1.56 33.32 -9.23
CA ARG A 77 -1.95 33.70 -7.88
C ARG A 77 -0.80 34.28 -7.05
N LEU A 78 0.43 33.93 -7.38
CA LEU A 78 1.65 34.27 -6.64
C LEU A 78 2.36 35.52 -7.17
N GLN A 79 1.70 36.26 -8.06
CA GLN A 79 2.31 37.41 -8.72
C GLN A 79 2.49 38.62 -7.81
N ASP A 80 3.43 39.49 -8.19
CA ASP A 80 3.70 40.74 -7.46
C ASP A 80 2.47 41.66 -7.48
N LYS A 81 1.81 41.76 -6.31
CA LYS A 81 0.64 42.61 -6.05
C LYS A 81 0.91 44.11 -6.23
N ARG A 82 2.17 44.53 -6.47
CA ARG A 82 2.55 45.92 -6.79
C ARG A 82 2.26 46.32 -8.24
N ARG A 83 1.96 45.37 -9.12
CA ARG A 83 1.55 45.64 -10.50
C ARG A 83 0.18 46.31 -10.56
N THR A 84 -0.12 46.99 -11.67
CA THR A 84 -1.45 47.57 -11.87
C THR A 84 -2.50 46.46 -11.92
N PHE A 85 -3.70 46.74 -11.42
CA PHE A 85 -4.81 45.78 -11.41
C PHE A 85 -5.07 45.20 -12.81
N GLU A 86 -5.11 46.06 -13.83
CA GLU A 86 -5.24 45.67 -15.23
C GLU A 86 -4.18 44.65 -15.67
N ARG A 87 -2.91 44.83 -15.26
CA ARG A 87 -1.82 43.90 -15.62
C ARG A 87 -1.97 42.55 -14.95
N VAL A 88 -2.51 42.51 -13.73
CA VAL A 88 -2.80 41.25 -13.03
C VAL A 88 -3.91 40.49 -13.77
N ILE A 89 -5.00 41.18 -14.13
CA ILE A 89 -6.10 40.57 -14.91
C ILE A 89 -5.61 40.08 -16.28
N GLU A 90 -4.81 40.89 -16.98
CA GLU A 90 -4.18 40.48 -18.24
C GLU A 90 -3.36 39.19 -18.05
N THR A 91 -2.62 39.07 -16.96
CA THR A 91 -1.78 37.90 -16.74
C THR A 91 -2.61 36.67 -16.38
N ILE A 92 -3.70 36.82 -15.61
CA ILE A 92 -4.65 35.73 -15.33
C ILE A 92 -5.25 35.19 -16.65
N ILE A 93 -5.81 36.09 -17.48
CA ILE A 93 -6.43 35.70 -18.76
C ILE A 93 -5.39 35.10 -19.72
N ARG A 94 -4.18 35.67 -19.77
CA ARG A 94 -3.09 35.17 -20.61
C ARG A 94 -2.59 33.79 -20.16
N SER A 95 -2.47 33.56 -18.85
CA SER A 95 -2.07 32.26 -18.30
C SER A 95 -3.10 31.17 -18.58
N TYR A 96 -4.39 31.50 -18.53
CA TYR A 96 -5.44 30.55 -18.95
C TYR A 96 -5.42 30.33 -20.47
N GLY A 97 -5.16 31.40 -21.24
CA GLY A 97 -5.04 31.34 -22.70
C GLY A 97 -6.36 31.15 -23.43
N LYS A 98 -7.51 31.33 -22.77
CA LYS A 98 -8.84 31.34 -23.41
C LYS A 98 -9.71 32.45 -22.80
N PRO A 99 -10.84 32.83 -23.42
CA PRO A 99 -11.75 33.80 -22.80
C PRO A 99 -12.33 33.29 -21.49
N MET A 100 -12.24 34.10 -20.45
CA MET A 100 -12.69 33.76 -19.10
C MET A 100 -13.97 34.49 -18.74
N LEU A 101 -14.88 33.80 -18.04
CA LEU A 101 -16.06 34.45 -17.46
C LEU A 101 -15.65 35.52 -16.45
N VAL A 102 -16.38 36.64 -16.41
CA VAL A 102 -16.16 37.70 -15.40
C VAL A 102 -16.16 37.14 -13.98
N SER A 103 -17.06 36.22 -13.66
CA SER A 103 -17.12 35.58 -12.34
C SER A 103 -15.85 34.82 -12.00
N THR A 104 -15.26 34.13 -12.97
CA THR A 104 -14.02 33.37 -12.79
C THR A 104 -12.82 34.29 -12.66
N ILE A 105 -12.75 35.36 -13.47
CA ILE A 105 -11.72 36.41 -13.32
C ILE A 105 -11.83 37.06 -11.93
N ALA A 106 -13.05 37.31 -11.46
CA ALA A 106 -13.33 37.89 -10.15
C ALA A 106 -12.90 36.97 -8.99
N GLN A 107 -13.12 35.66 -9.12
CA GLN A 107 -12.66 34.66 -8.14
C GLN A 107 -11.13 34.65 -8.05
N GLU A 108 -10.44 34.57 -9.20
CA GLU A 108 -8.97 34.58 -9.23
C GLU A 108 -8.40 35.90 -8.69
N ALA A 109 -9.00 37.05 -9.03
CA ALA A 109 -8.64 38.33 -8.45
C ALA A 109 -8.91 38.37 -6.93
N GLY A 110 -10.00 37.72 -6.48
CA GLY A 110 -10.34 37.55 -5.07
C GLY A 110 -9.27 36.83 -4.29
N ILE A 111 -8.77 35.72 -4.84
CA ILE A 111 -7.67 34.93 -4.27
C ILE A 111 -6.38 35.77 -4.23
N VAL A 112 -6.00 36.40 -5.35
CA VAL A 112 -4.76 37.21 -5.44
C VAL A 112 -4.77 38.36 -4.43
N TYR A 113 -5.87 39.09 -4.31
CA TYR A 113 -5.95 40.30 -3.47
C TYR A 113 -6.54 40.05 -2.09
N GLU A 114 -6.88 38.81 -1.75
CA GLU A 114 -7.50 38.40 -0.49
C GLU A 114 -8.78 39.21 -0.20
N ARG A 115 -9.68 39.27 -1.20
CA ARG A 115 -10.97 39.97 -1.10
C ARG A 115 -12.10 39.12 -1.67
N PRO A 116 -13.35 39.29 -1.20
CA PRO A 116 -14.50 38.60 -1.77
C PRO A 116 -14.66 38.88 -3.26
N ALA A 117 -14.95 37.84 -4.05
CA ALA A 117 -15.07 37.91 -5.50
C ALA A 117 -16.16 38.89 -5.96
N GLU A 118 -17.22 39.07 -5.16
CA GLU A 118 -18.36 39.95 -5.43
C GLU A 118 -17.93 41.40 -5.68
N VAL A 119 -16.87 41.84 -4.99
CA VAL A 119 -16.30 43.18 -5.17
C VAL A 119 -15.80 43.38 -6.61
N TYR A 120 -15.24 42.34 -7.21
CA TYR A 120 -14.67 42.40 -8.55
C TYR A 120 -15.72 42.16 -9.64
N ILE A 121 -16.75 41.35 -9.39
CA ILE A 121 -17.82 41.08 -10.36
C ILE A 121 -18.47 42.38 -10.87
N GLU A 122 -18.80 43.31 -9.98
CA GLU A 122 -19.43 44.58 -10.37
C GLU A 122 -18.47 45.56 -11.05
N MET A 123 -17.17 45.47 -10.74
CA MET A 123 -16.15 46.42 -11.17
C MET A 123 -15.54 46.05 -12.52
N LEU A 124 -15.30 44.75 -12.76
CA LEU A 124 -14.52 44.24 -13.89
C LEU A 124 -15.10 44.66 -15.24
N PRO A 125 -16.39 44.50 -15.57
CA PRO A 125 -16.91 44.85 -16.88
C PRO A 125 -16.63 46.32 -17.24
N ARG A 126 -16.86 47.23 -16.28
CA ARG A 126 -16.61 48.67 -16.47
C ARG A 126 -15.14 49.04 -16.68
N GLN A 127 -14.22 48.24 -16.15
CA GLN A 127 -12.79 48.48 -16.30
C GLN A 127 -12.24 47.85 -17.57
N LEU A 128 -12.66 46.62 -17.89
CA LEU A 128 -12.21 45.90 -19.07
C LEU A 128 -12.74 46.55 -20.35
N ASP A 129 -14.00 47.00 -20.37
CA ASP A 129 -14.60 47.67 -21.55
C ASP A 129 -13.94 49.02 -21.91
N LYS A 130 -13.21 49.63 -20.97
CA LYS A 130 -12.50 50.90 -21.19
C LYS A 130 -11.08 50.69 -21.73
N SER A 131 -10.57 49.47 -21.68
CA SER A 131 -9.22 49.13 -22.12
C SER A 131 -9.27 48.56 -23.53
N ASP A 132 -8.31 48.94 -24.35
CA ASP A 132 -8.13 48.41 -25.71
C ASP A 132 -7.51 47.00 -25.73
N LYS A 133 -7.00 46.54 -24.59
CA LYS A 133 -6.34 45.23 -24.46
C LYS A 133 -7.29 44.05 -24.34
N PHE A 134 -8.55 44.29 -24.00
CA PHE A 134 -9.52 43.24 -23.74
C PHE A 134 -10.69 43.35 -24.72
N PHE A 135 -11.28 42.20 -25.00
CA PHE A 135 -12.53 42.12 -25.73
C PHE A 135 -13.52 41.24 -25.00
N CYS A 136 -14.80 41.56 -25.13
CA CYS A 136 -15.90 40.77 -24.59
C CYS A 136 -16.58 39.98 -25.71
N ILE A 137 -16.84 38.70 -25.47
CA ILE A 137 -17.74 37.86 -26.27
C ILE A 137 -19.02 37.56 -25.47
N ARG A 138 -19.94 36.76 -26.02
CA ARG A 138 -21.14 36.29 -25.31
C ARG A 138 -20.86 35.75 -23.92
N ASP A 139 -21.88 35.85 -23.07
CA ASP A 139 -21.92 35.35 -21.70
C ASP A 139 -20.86 35.99 -20.77
N ASP A 140 -20.54 37.27 -21.00
CA ASP A 140 -19.57 38.03 -20.19
C ASP A 140 -18.20 37.34 -20.09
N ARG A 141 -17.71 36.83 -21.22
CA ARG A 141 -16.36 36.25 -21.32
C ARG A 141 -15.40 37.26 -21.91
N TYR A 142 -14.28 37.47 -21.24
CA TYR A 142 -13.23 38.39 -21.68
C TYR A 142 -11.99 37.65 -22.17
N GLY A 143 -11.51 38.04 -23.35
CA GLY A 143 -10.25 37.62 -23.94
C GLY A 143 -9.32 38.81 -24.17
N LEU A 144 -8.15 38.55 -24.76
CA LEU A 144 -7.15 39.58 -25.07
C LEU A 144 -7.20 39.98 -26.54
N THR A 145 -7.26 41.28 -26.83
CA THR A 145 -7.37 41.80 -28.20
C THR A 145 -6.20 41.34 -29.08
N ASP A 146 -5.04 41.04 -28.47
CA ASP A 146 -3.87 40.51 -29.17
C ASP A 146 -4.05 39.11 -29.77
N TRP A 147 -5.11 38.38 -29.40
CA TRP A 147 -5.49 37.08 -30.00
C TRP A 147 -6.22 37.26 -31.33
N LEU A 148 -6.81 38.42 -31.56
CA LEU A 148 -7.60 38.71 -32.76
C LEU A 148 -6.71 39.16 -33.92
N VAL A 149 -7.25 39.11 -35.13
CA VAL A 149 -6.64 39.73 -36.30
C VAL A 149 -7.22 41.13 -36.49
N THR A 150 -6.38 42.14 -36.28
CA THR A 150 -6.71 43.55 -36.51
C THR A 150 -6.71 43.82 -38.01
N ALA A 151 -7.87 44.16 -38.56
CA ALA A 151 -8.09 44.42 -39.98
C ALA A 151 -8.10 45.93 -40.32
N GLU A 152 -7.33 46.75 -39.58
CA GLU A 152 -7.21 48.18 -39.82
C GLU A 152 -6.28 48.45 -41.03
N GLY A 153 -6.75 48.14 -42.24
CA GLY A 153 -6.03 48.34 -43.50
C GLY A 153 -6.60 47.51 -44.65
N ASP A 154 -6.54 48.05 -45.87
CA ASP A 154 -6.96 47.32 -47.10
C ASP A 154 -5.81 46.50 -47.71
N ASP A 155 -4.57 46.77 -47.31
CA ASP A 155 -3.36 46.11 -47.82
C ASP A 155 -3.04 44.82 -47.02
N PRO A 156 -2.99 43.65 -47.67
CA PRO A 156 -2.53 42.39 -47.06
C PRO A 156 -1.19 42.49 -46.30
N GLU A 157 -0.23 43.26 -46.80
CA GLU A 157 1.09 43.38 -46.15
C GLU A 157 1.01 44.11 -44.81
N ASP A 158 0.17 45.14 -44.71
CA ASP A 158 -0.06 45.89 -43.47
C ASP A 158 -0.76 45.02 -42.42
N VAL A 159 -1.79 44.26 -42.83
CA VAL A 159 -2.52 43.37 -41.92
C VAL A 159 -1.62 42.25 -41.41
N MET A 160 -0.72 41.72 -42.24
CA MET A 160 0.29 40.75 -41.78
C MET A 160 1.25 41.36 -40.77
N PHE A 161 1.73 42.58 -41.02
CA PHE A 161 2.67 43.28 -40.14
C PHE A 161 2.06 43.58 -38.76
N PHE A 162 0.85 44.14 -38.68
CA PHE A 162 0.22 44.49 -37.41
C PHE A 162 -0.19 43.30 -36.54
N ASN A 163 -0.26 42.11 -37.11
CA ASN A 163 -0.69 40.89 -36.41
C ASN A 163 0.45 39.91 -36.12
N ASP A 164 1.69 40.28 -36.44
CA ASP A 164 2.89 39.43 -36.35
C ASP A 164 2.76 38.14 -37.19
N ILE A 165 2.15 38.22 -38.37
CA ILE A 165 1.94 37.10 -39.29
C ILE A 165 2.97 37.16 -40.42
N THR A 166 3.63 36.04 -40.71
CA THR A 166 4.59 35.93 -41.82
C THR A 166 4.05 35.05 -42.95
N GLU A 167 4.49 35.29 -44.18
CA GLU A 167 4.07 34.49 -45.33
C GLU A 167 4.45 33.01 -45.17
N GLU A 168 5.60 32.75 -44.53
CA GLU A 168 6.07 31.41 -44.19
C GLU A 168 5.09 30.68 -43.25
N SER A 169 4.49 31.39 -42.29
CA SER A 169 3.51 30.82 -41.36
C SER A 169 2.17 30.46 -42.03
N LEU A 170 1.83 31.13 -43.14
CA LEU A 170 0.59 30.90 -43.90
C LEU A 170 0.75 29.82 -44.97
N HIS A 171 1.96 29.68 -45.54
CA HIS A 171 2.26 28.80 -46.66
C HIS A 171 1.70 27.36 -46.52
N PRO A 172 1.77 26.68 -45.35
CA PRO A 172 1.23 25.34 -45.19
C PRO A 172 -0.28 25.24 -45.41
N TYR A 173 -1.02 26.34 -45.18
CA TYR A 173 -2.47 26.35 -45.11
C TYR A 173 -3.14 26.93 -46.36
N ARG A 174 -2.42 27.71 -47.18
CA ARG A 174 -2.99 28.41 -48.36
C ARG A 174 -3.71 27.48 -49.33
N LYS A 175 -3.15 26.30 -49.61
CA LYS A 175 -3.76 25.31 -50.52
C LYS A 175 -5.07 24.73 -49.97
N ALA A 176 -5.17 24.60 -48.64
CA ALA A 176 -6.39 24.16 -47.97
C ALA A 176 -7.42 25.30 -47.96
N ALA A 177 -7.01 26.51 -47.57
CA ALA A 177 -7.87 27.69 -47.52
C ALA A 177 -8.51 28.06 -48.86
N ALA A 178 -7.78 27.92 -49.97
CA ALA A 178 -8.32 28.17 -51.32
C ALA A 178 -9.49 27.24 -51.72
N LYS A 179 -9.70 26.13 -50.99
CA LYS A 179 -10.80 25.19 -51.23
C LYS A 179 -12.00 25.42 -50.31
N VAL A 180 -11.87 26.32 -49.33
CA VAL A 180 -12.92 26.61 -48.35
C VAL A 180 -13.86 27.64 -48.94
N ASN A 181 -15.15 27.32 -48.95
CA ASN A 181 -16.19 28.32 -49.21
C ASN A 181 -16.48 29.04 -47.88
N TRP A 182 -16.00 30.28 -47.77
CA TRP A 182 -16.17 31.08 -46.56
C TRP A 182 -17.59 31.64 -46.48
N ASP A 183 -18.23 31.44 -45.33
CA ASP A 183 -19.56 31.95 -45.03
C ASP A 183 -19.48 32.84 -43.78
N ALA A 184 -19.62 34.15 -43.97
CA ALA A 184 -19.62 35.12 -42.88
C ALA A 184 -20.81 34.91 -41.90
N GLY A 185 -21.88 34.22 -42.33
CA GLY A 185 -23.00 33.84 -41.48
C GLY A 185 -22.73 32.59 -40.62
N ASN A 186 -21.76 31.75 -41.00
CA ASN A 186 -21.32 30.59 -40.23
C ASN A 186 -19.80 30.34 -40.34
N PRO A 187 -18.98 31.24 -39.76
CA PRO A 187 -17.53 31.17 -39.89
C PRO A 187 -16.92 29.90 -39.29
N ALA A 188 -17.51 29.36 -38.21
CA ALA A 188 -17.06 28.13 -37.56
C ALA A 188 -17.10 26.92 -38.52
N ALA A 189 -18.17 26.76 -39.30
CA ALA A 189 -18.29 25.66 -40.25
C ALA A 189 -17.31 25.77 -41.44
N SER A 190 -16.98 27.00 -41.86
CA SER A 190 -15.92 27.23 -42.85
C SER A 190 -14.55 26.92 -42.26
N LEU A 191 -14.29 27.34 -41.02
CA LEU A 191 -13.05 27.06 -40.31
C LEU A 191 -12.85 25.56 -40.07
N GLU A 192 -13.89 24.81 -39.69
CA GLU A 192 -13.82 23.36 -39.49
C GLU A 192 -13.29 22.64 -40.74
N LYS A 193 -13.75 23.03 -41.93
CA LYS A 193 -13.25 22.49 -43.21
C LYS A 193 -11.78 22.84 -43.44
N LEU A 194 -11.35 24.04 -43.05
CA LEU A 194 -9.95 24.45 -43.13
C LEU A 194 -9.10 23.59 -42.18
N VAL A 195 -9.46 23.52 -40.89
CA VAL A 195 -8.75 22.75 -39.86
C VAL A 195 -8.61 21.29 -40.30
N LYS A 196 -9.71 20.68 -40.76
CA LYS A 196 -9.70 19.31 -41.27
C LYS A 196 -8.77 19.13 -42.47
N SER A 197 -8.79 20.07 -43.41
CA SER A 197 -7.93 20.04 -44.61
C SER A 197 -6.46 20.35 -44.29
N ALA A 198 -6.20 21.01 -43.17
CA ALA A 198 -4.88 21.35 -42.65
C ALA A 198 -4.27 20.25 -41.77
N GLY A 199 -4.95 19.11 -41.59
CA GLY A 199 -4.46 18.00 -40.76
C GLY A 199 -4.92 18.04 -39.31
N GLY A 200 -5.93 18.84 -38.98
CA GLY A 200 -6.60 18.83 -37.68
C GLY A 200 -6.17 19.92 -36.70
N ARG A 201 -5.13 20.71 -37.03
CA ARG A 201 -4.63 21.82 -36.21
C ARG A 201 -4.18 23.02 -37.05
N ILE A 202 -4.50 24.23 -36.61
CA ILE A 202 -4.01 25.48 -37.23
C ILE A 202 -3.91 26.61 -36.18
N PRO A 203 -2.87 27.46 -36.21
CA PRO A 203 -2.83 28.67 -35.39
C PRO A 203 -4.02 29.60 -35.70
N PHE A 204 -4.70 30.10 -34.67
CA PHE A 204 -5.91 30.92 -34.84
C PHE A 204 -5.65 32.13 -35.73
N LYS A 205 -4.56 32.87 -35.51
CA LYS A 205 -4.22 34.05 -36.32
C LYS A 205 -4.01 33.72 -37.80
N ALA A 206 -3.42 32.56 -38.11
CA ALA A 206 -3.27 32.12 -39.50
C ALA A 206 -4.65 31.84 -40.14
N ALA A 207 -5.53 31.14 -39.41
CA ALA A 207 -6.89 30.87 -39.87
C ALA A 207 -7.73 32.14 -40.05
N ALA A 208 -7.67 33.04 -39.07
CA ALA A 208 -8.34 34.33 -39.05
C ALA A 208 -7.87 35.25 -40.19
N TYR A 209 -6.56 35.28 -40.48
CA TYR A 209 -6.03 36.03 -41.62
C TYR A 209 -6.51 35.47 -42.95
N LEU A 210 -6.50 34.14 -43.14
CA LEU A 210 -7.00 33.50 -44.36
C LEU A 210 -8.50 33.71 -44.55
N ALA A 211 -9.25 33.78 -43.45
CA ALA A 211 -10.66 34.14 -43.42
C ALA A 211 -10.88 35.60 -43.86
N TRP A 212 -10.10 36.53 -43.28
CA TRP A 212 -10.10 37.94 -43.66
C TRP A 212 -9.73 38.15 -45.14
N GLU A 213 -8.70 37.47 -45.64
CA GLU A 213 -8.25 37.58 -47.03
C GLU A 213 -9.36 37.20 -48.03
N ALA A 214 -10.19 36.21 -47.66
CA ALA A 214 -11.29 35.71 -48.48
C ALA A 214 -12.59 36.51 -48.35
N MET A 215 -12.95 36.96 -47.13
CA MET A 215 -14.21 37.66 -46.86
C MET A 215 -14.10 39.19 -46.93
N ARG A 216 -12.89 39.74 -46.77
CA ARG A 216 -12.59 41.18 -46.81
C ARG A 216 -13.52 41.97 -45.89
N ALA A 217 -14.34 42.86 -46.45
CA ALA A 217 -15.24 43.73 -45.69
C ALA A 217 -16.29 42.96 -44.86
N ASP A 218 -16.55 41.69 -45.18
CA ASP A 218 -17.49 40.83 -44.45
C ASP A 218 -16.83 40.13 -43.25
N TYR A 219 -15.51 40.29 -43.03
CA TYR A 219 -14.80 39.72 -41.90
C TYR A 219 -14.95 40.58 -40.63
N ASP A 220 -15.33 39.94 -39.54
CA ASP A 220 -15.38 40.51 -38.19
C ASP A 220 -14.59 39.59 -37.26
N GLY A 221 -13.45 40.08 -36.76
CA GLY A 221 -12.54 39.28 -35.92
C GLY A 221 -13.16 38.83 -34.59
N PHE A 222 -14.03 39.64 -34.00
CA PHE A 222 -14.72 39.28 -32.75
C PHE A 222 -15.73 38.16 -33.01
N ARG A 223 -16.57 38.31 -34.04
CA ARG A 223 -17.55 37.27 -34.42
C ARG A 223 -16.88 36.00 -34.87
N PHE A 224 -15.74 36.11 -35.56
CA PHE A 224 -14.96 34.96 -35.98
C PHE A 224 -14.46 34.17 -34.76
N TYR A 225 -13.77 34.83 -33.83
CA TYR A 225 -13.29 34.20 -32.60
C TYR A 225 -14.44 33.63 -31.76
N GLU A 226 -15.51 34.39 -31.55
CA GLU A 226 -16.71 33.96 -30.83
C GLU A 226 -17.30 32.68 -31.43
N SER A 227 -17.34 32.58 -32.76
CA SER A 227 -17.86 31.38 -33.44
C SER A 227 -17.01 30.13 -33.20
N VAL A 228 -15.69 30.29 -32.99
CA VAL A 228 -14.80 29.17 -32.67
C VAL A 228 -15.03 28.71 -31.24
N ILE A 229 -15.11 29.65 -30.29
CA ILE A 229 -15.35 29.34 -28.87
C ILE A 229 -16.73 28.70 -28.65
N GLY A 230 -17.74 29.10 -29.42
CA GLY A 230 -19.09 28.54 -29.35
C GLY A 230 -19.30 27.28 -30.21
N SER A 231 -18.26 26.70 -30.78
CA SER A 231 -18.34 25.53 -31.65
C SER A 231 -18.27 24.23 -30.85
N ASP A 232 -19.14 23.25 -31.17
CA ASP A 232 -19.08 21.91 -30.58
C ASP A 232 -18.02 20.99 -31.24
N VAL A 233 -17.42 21.43 -32.35
CA VAL A 233 -16.51 20.60 -33.17
C VAL A 233 -15.10 21.18 -33.29
N LEU A 234 -14.89 22.39 -32.77
CA LEU A 234 -13.60 23.06 -32.71
C LEU A 234 -13.31 23.44 -31.28
N ASP A 235 -12.03 23.49 -30.94
CA ASP A 235 -11.55 23.97 -29.66
C ASP A 235 -10.28 24.76 -29.87
N ILE A 236 -9.95 25.59 -28.90
CA ILE A 236 -8.74 26.39 -28.90
C ILE A 236 -7.87 25.97 -27.71
N LEU A 237 -6.61 25.66 -27.97
CA LEU A 237 -5.61 25.44 -26.93
C LEU A 237 -5.14 26.80 -26.38
N SER A 238 -4.59 26.83 -25.18
CA SER A 238 -4.00 28.05 -24.60
C SER A 238 -2.90 28.68 -25.48
N SER A 239 -2.26 27.88 -26.34
CA SER A 239 -1.32 28.33 -27.38
C SER A 239 -1.96 29.13 -28.52
N GLN A 240 -3.28 29.33 -28.51
CA GLN A 240 -4.09 29.86 -29.61
C GLN A 240 -4.12 28.97 -30.87
N ASP A 241 -3.85 27.67 -30.73
CA ASP A 241 -4.08 26.71 -31.82
C ASP A 241 -5.53 26.22 -31.82
N VAL A 242 -6.16 26.28 -32.98
CA VAL A 242 -7.49 25.69 -33.20
C VAL A 242 -7.32 24.24 -33.62
N VAL A 243 -8.01 23.35 -32.91
CA VAL A 243 -8.01 21.91 -33.15
C VAL A 243 -9.42 21.39 -33.41
N ASN A 244 -9.55 20.31 -34.18
CA ASN A 244 -10.80 19.60 -34.32
C ASN A 244 -10.87 18.36 -33.41
N GLU A 245 -12.06 17.76 -33.32
CA GLU A 245 -12.29 16.57 -32.49
C GLU A 245 -11.41 15.36 -32.84
N ASP A 246 -11.09 15.15 -34.13
CA ASP A 246 -10.20 14.06 -34.54
C ASP A 246 -8.77 14.28 -34.01
N TYR A 247 -8.27 15.51 -34.06
CA TYR A 247 -6.94 15.85 -33.56
C TYR A 247 -6.88 15.78 -32.03
N LYS A 248 -7.92 16.22 -31.32
CA LYS A 248 -8.02 16.04 -29.86
C LYS A 248 -7.89 14.59 -29.43
N LYS A 249 -8.54 13.66 -30.15
CA LYS A 249 -8.40 12.22 -29.89
C LYS A 249 -6.95 11.78 -30.06
N SER A 250 -6.27 12.26 -31.10
CA SER A 250 -4.83 12.01 -31.27
C SER A 250 -3.99 12.58 -30.12
N LEU A 251 -4.34 13.75 -29.57
CA LEU A 251 -3.65 14.30 -28.38
C LEU A 251 -3.80 13.38 -27.17
N VAL A 252 -5.00 12.86 -26.91
CA VAL A 252 -5.25 11.92 -25.81
C VAL A 252 -4.48 10.61 -26.03
N THR A 253 -4.52 10.04 -27.24
CA THR A 253 -3.74 8.84 -27.57
C THR A 253 -2.25 9.06 -27.36
N THR A 254 -1.70 10.20 -27.79
CA THR A 254 -0.30 10.54 -27.55
C THR A 254 0.03 10.73 -26.07
N LEU A 255 -0.89 11.24 -25.25
CA LEU A 255 -0.69 11.32 -23.80
C LEU A 255 -0.61 9.94 -23.15
N VAL A 256 -1.47 9.00 -23.57
CA VAL A 256 -1.40 7.60 -23.11
C VAL A 256 -0.07 6.96 -23.50
N GLU A 257 0.41 7.21 -24.72
CA GLU A 257 1.73 6.73 -25.16
C GLU A 257 2.87 7.32 -24.31
N ILE A 258 2.82 8.62 -24.01
CA ILE A 258 3.78 9.28 -23.12
C ILE A 258 3.74 8.68 -21.71
N ASP A 259 2.55 8.38 -21.19
CA ASP A 259 2.39 7.78 -19.86
C ASP A 259 3.03 6.38 -19.79
N SER A 260 2.74 5.53 -20.78
CA SER A 260 3.35 4.20 -20.88
C SER A 260 4.88 4.28 -21.00
N GLU A 261 5.41 5.25 -21.74
CA GLU A 261 6.86 5.48 -21.81
C GLU A 261 7.45 5.89 -20.46
N LEU A 262 6.73 6.67 -19.65
CA LEU A 262 7.18 7.03 -18.30
C LEU A 262 7.25 5.78 -17.41
N GLU A 263 6.29 4.85 -17.51
CA GLU A 263 6.33 3.58 -16.76
C GLU A 263 7.53 2.69 -17.14
N GLU A 264 7.94 2.69 -18.41
CA GLU A 264 9.07 1.89 -18.90
C GLU A 264 10.46 2.46 -18.49
N VAL A 265 10.54 3.75 -18.16
CA VAL A 265 11.78 4.38 -17.71
C VAL A 265 12.02 4.04 -16.23
N SER A 266 13.04 3.19 -15.99
CA SER A 266 13.56 2.91 -14.64
C SER A 266 13.86 4.22 -13.90
N PRO A 267 13.49 4.33 -12.61
CA PRO A 267 13.71 5.54 -11.78
C PRO A 267 15.16 6.04 -11.76
N GLU A 268 16.12 5.20 -12.13
CA GLU A 268 17.56 5.48 -12.19
C GLU A 268 17.96 6.52 -13.26
N ALA A 269 17.14 6.80 -14.28
CA ALA A 269 17.51 7.67 -15.41
C ALA A 269 17.15 9.16 -15.24
N GLU A 270 16.30 9.52 -14.27
CA GLU A 270 15.87 10.91 -14.00
C GLU A 270 16.72 11.61 -12.92
N GLU A 271 17.81 10.97 -12.45
CA GLU A 271 18.46 11.24 -11.16
C GLU A 271 19.35 12.50 -11.05
N GLU A 272 19.60 13.29 -12.09
CA GLU A 272 20.79 14.17 -12.09
C GLU A 272 20.65 15.61 -11.54
N THR A 273 19.51 16.13 -11.06
CA THR A 273 19.46 17.57 -10.66
C THR A 273 18.59 18.03 -9.47
N ALA A 274 17.84 17.20 -8.74
CA ALA A 274 17.02 17.67 -7.60
C ALA A 274 17.60 17.32 -6.21
N GLU A 275 17.67 18.31 -5.30
CA GLU A 275 18.01 18.11 -3.88
C GLU A 275 16.92 17.29 -3.16
N VAL A 276 17.31 16.34 -2.30
CA VAL A 276 16.38 15.56 -1.47
C VAL A 276 15.78 16.48 -0.42
N VAL A 277 14.56 16.94 -0.63
CA VAL A 277 13.78 17.60 0.42
C VAL A 277 13.31 16.51 1.38
N PRO A 278 13.59 16.61 2.69
CA PRO A 278 13.08 15.65 3.68
C PRO A 278 11.55 15.62 3.63
N VAL A 279 10.96 14.45 3.37
CA VAL A 279 9.51 14.27 3.43
C VAL A 279 9.11 14.33 4.90
N THR A 280 8.58 15.48 5.32
CA THR A 280 8.06 15.65 6.69
C THR A 280 6.58 15.35 6.67
N ILE A 281 6.16 14.34 7.44
CA ILE A 281 4.73 14.05 7.65
C ILE A 281 4.18 15.06 8.65
N THR A 282 3.20 15.84 8.21
CA THR A 282 2.55 16.88 9.01
C THR A 282 1.45 16.28 9.88
N ASP A 283 0.95 17.05 10.85
CA ASP A 283 -0.19 16.62 11.68
C ASP A 283 -1.47 16.42 10.83
N ALA A 284 -1.64 17.22 9.77
CA ALA A 284 -2.75 17.05 8.83
C ALA A 284 -2.64 15.73 8.05
N ASP A 285 -1.43 15.38 7.60
CA ASP A 285 -1.19 14.08 6.95
C ASP A 285 -1.48 12.93 7.92
N ARG A 286 -1.07 13.07 9.19
CA ARG A 286 -1.32 12.06 10.23
C ARG A 286 -2.83 11.82 10.42
N ASP A 287 -3.63 12.88 10.50
CA ASP A 287 -5.08 12.75 10.60
C ASP A 287 -5.69 12.09 9.36
N GLU A 288 -5.20 12.43 8.17
CA GLU A 288 -5.63 11.81 6.91
C GLU A 288 -5.28 10.32 6.86
N ILE A 289 -4.08 9.94 7.30
CA ILE A 289 -3.63 8.54 7.40
C ILE A 289 -4.54 7.76 8.37
N VAL A 290 -4.82 8.31 9.54
CA VAL A 290 -5.69 7.66 10.53
C VAL A 290 -7.09 7.42 9.97
N GLU A 291 -7.67 8.41 9.29
CA GLU A 291 -8.98 8.24 8.65
C GLU A 291 -8.94 7.28 7.46
N TYR A 292 -7.83 7.24 6.71
CA TYR A 292 -7.61 6.26 5.64
C TYR A 292 -7.61 4.83 6.19
N VAL A 293 -6.84 4.56 7.25
CA VAL A 293 -6.77 3.24 7.90
C VAL A 293 -8.13 2.83 8.47
N LYS A 294 -8.85 3.73 9.14
CA LYS A 294 -10.20 3.46 9.67
C LYS A 294 -11.22 3.14 8.59
N LYS A 295 -11.17 3.86 7.46
CA LYS A 295 -12.12 3.68 6.36
C LYS A 295 -11.86 2.39 5.57
N HIS A 296 -10.60 1.96 5.50
CA HIS A 296 -10.23 0.73 4.81
C HIS A 296 -10.85 -0.52 5.47
N GLY A 297 -11.08 -0.47 6.79
CA GLY A 297 -11.77 -1.53 7.53
C GLY A 297 -10.94 -2.81 7.74
N GLY A 298 -9.64 -2.75 7.46
CA GLY A 298 -8.68 -3.86 7.57
C GLY A 298 -7.25 -3.36 7.76
N ALA A 299 -6.29 -4.26 7.57
CA ALA A 299 -4.87 -3.94 7.60
C ALA A 299 -4.45 -3.14 6.36
N VAL A 300 -3.72 -2.06 6.59
CA VAL A 300 -3.21 -1.17 5.55
C VAL A 300 -1.69 -1.13 5.64
N ARG A 301 -1.04 -1.24 4.48
CA ARG A 301 0.42 -1.26 4.38
C ARG A 301 1.02 0.14 4.20
N ALA A 302 2.31 0.30 4.53
CA ALA A 302 3.02 1.56 4.38
C ALA A 302 3.05 2.05 2.92
N ASP A 303 3.32 1.16 1.96
CA ASP A 303 3.34 1.47 0.53
C ASP A 303 2.00 2.09 0.08
N GLU A 304 0.89 1.46 0.45
CA GLU A 304 -0.46 1.95 0.16
C GLU A 304 -0.74 3.31 0.81
N ILE A 305 -0.28 3.53 2.05
CA ILE A 305 -0.46 4.81 2.77
C ILE A 305 0.36 5.92 2.10
N ILE A 306 1.63 5.66 1.82
CA ILE A 306 2.55 6.65 1.25
C ILE A 306 2.08 7.02 -0.16
N GLU A 307 1.69 6.05 -0.98
CA GLU A 307 1.18 6.32 -2.32
C GLU A 307 -0.14 7.10 -2.29
N SER A 308 -1.07 6.72 -1.41
CA SER A 308 -2.41 7.33 -1.38
C SER A 308 -2.44 8.73 -0.76
N ILE A 309 -1.60 8.98 0.26
CA ILE A 309 -1.68 10.20 1.07
C ILE A 309 -0.53 11.15 0.77
N ILE A 310 0.69 10.60 0.70
CA ILE A 310 1.93 11.35 0.49
C ILE A 310 2.25 11.49 -1.02
N GLU A 311 1.56 10.72 -1.87
CA GLU A 311 1.72 10.69 -3.33
C GLU A 311 3.15 10.31 -3.77
N ILE A 312 3.82 9.42 -3.04
CA ILE A 312 5.13 8.90 -3.41
C ILE A 312 5.03 7.40 -3.64
N SER A 313 5.30 6.94 -4.86
CA SER A 313 5.22 5.52 -5.21
C SER A 313 6.48 4.76 -4.76
N PRO A 314 6.39 3.44 -4.49
CA PRO A 314 7.57 2.61 -4.26
C PRO A 314 8.58 2.71 -5.42
N GLY A 315 9.85 2.96 -5.10
CA GLY A 315 10.92 3.16 -6.09
C GLY A 315 11.16 4.62 -6.49
N GLU A 316 10.30 5.56 -6.09
CA GLU A 316 10.56 7.00 -6.24
C GLU A 316 11.60 7.51 -5.23
N ARG A 317 12.42 8.50 -5.64
CA ARG A 317 13.40 9.13 -4.76
C ARG A 317 12.68 9.83 -3.59
N GLY A 318 13.04 9.46 -2.37
CA GLY A 318 12.38 9.95 -1.15
C GLY A 318 11.37 8.99 -0.56
N TYR A 319 11.04 7.87 -1.23
CA TYR A 319 10.18 6.83 -0.66
C TYR A 319 10.73 6.29 0.66
N GLU A 320 12.01 5.93 0.72
CA GLU A 320 12.65 5.47 1.97
C GLU A 320 12.57 6.51 3.09
N ALA A 321 12.77 7.79 2.76
CA ALA A 321 12.63 8.89 3.72
C ALA A 321 11.18 9.09 4.17
N ALA A 322 10.22 8.89 3.26
CA ALA A 322 8.79 8.93 3.56
C ALA A 322 8.36 7.76 4.44
N LEU A 323 8.92 6.56 4.21
CA LEU A 323 8.69 5.37 5.03
C LEU A 323 9.25 5.56 6.44
N GLU A 324 10.48 6.06 6.57
CA GLU A 324 11.06 6.40 7.87
C GLU A 324 10.24 7.49 8.57
N GLY A 325 9.83 8.52 7.84
CA GLY A 325 8.94 9.58 8.32
C GLY A 325 7.58 9.05 8.79
N LEU A 326 7.02 8.06 8.09
CA LEU A 326 5.77 7.38 8.45
C LEU A 326 5.91 6.63 9.76
N HIS A 327 6.98 5.87 9.91
CA HIS A 327 7.26 5.15 11.15
C HIS A 327 7.40 6.08 12.34
N GLU A 328 8.15 7.17 12.20
CA GLU A 328 8.34 8.13 13.29
C GLU A 328 7.04 8.91 13.59
N ALA A 329 6.28 9.30 12.57
CA ALA A 329 5.02 10.00 12.76
C ALA A 329 3.98 9.13 13.46
N LEU A 330 3.87 7.84 13.11
CA LEU A 330 2.84 6.95 13.64
C LEU A 330 3.25 6.21 14.93
N LYS A 331 4.49 6.38 15.39
CA LYS A 331 5.03 5.65 16.55
C LYS A 331 4.22 5.83 17.83
N ASP A 332 3.78 7.07 18.10
CA ASP A 332 3.01 7.45 19.29
C ASP A 332 1.52 7.68 18.99
N GLU A 333 1.03 7.23 17.83
CA GLU A 333 -0.38 7.39 17.43
C GLU A 333 -1.24 6.27 18.05
N ASP A 334 -2.22 6.64 18.87
CA ASP A 334 -3.06 5.70 19.63
C ASP A 334 -4.37 5.33 18.92
N ARG A 335 -4.76 6.06 17.87
CA ARG A 335 -5.99 5.79 17.09
C ARG A 335 -5.86 4.63 16.11
N ILE A 336 -4.63 4.19 15.84
CA ILE A 336 -4.30 3.01 15.03
C ILE A 336 -3.31 2.13 15.81
N THR A 337 -3.12 0.90 15.36
CA THR A 337 -2.20 -0.03 15.99
C THR A 337 -1.29 -0.64 14.93
N ARG A 338 0.02 -0.56 15.15
CA ARG A 338 1.01 -1.22 14.31
C ARG A 338 0.98 -2.73 14.58
N VAL A 339 0.76 -3.52 13.53
CA VAL A 339 0.62 -4.99 13.59
C VAL A 339 1.61 -5.70 12.66
N GLY A 340 2.74 -5.08 12.38
CA GLY A 340 3.80 -5.62 11.54
C GLY A 340 4.92 -4.62 11.39
N GLU A 341 5.85 -4.89 10.49
CA GLU A 341 6.90 -3.92 10.13
C GLU A 341 6.26 -2.66 9.52
N ASP A 342 5.46 -2.86 8.48
CA ASP A 342 4.87 -1.79 7.66
C ASP A 342 3.34 -1.88 7.61
N ILE A 343 2.68 -2.33 8.68
CA ILE A 343 1.23 -2.62 8.67
C ILE A 343 0.53 -1.97 9.86
N TRP A 344 -0.59 -1.28 9.61
CA TRP A 344 -1.46 -0.68 10.61
C TRP A 344 -2.90 -1.13 10.46
N VAL A 345 -3.59 -1.25 11.60
CA VAL A 345 -5.03 -1.48 11.70
C VAL A 345 -5.67 -0.42 12.60
N PRO A 346 -6.99 -0.22 12.54
CA PRO A 346 -7.68 0.66 13.49
C PRO A 346 -7.48 0.21 14.94
N ALA A 347 -7.32 1.14 15.87
CA ALA A 347 -7.21 0.79 17.28
C ALA A 347 -8.47 0.06 17.76
N GLY A 348 -8.29 -1.03 18.50
CA GLY A 348 -9.38 -1.87 19.00
C GLY A 348 -10.00 -2.81 17.95
N SER A 349 -9.46 -2.91 16.74
CA SER A 349 -9.92 -3.89 15.75
C SER A 349 -9.24 -5.26 15.86
N LEU A 350 -8.29 -5.41 16.80
CA LEU A 350 -7.59 -6.67 17.04
C LEU A 350 -8.57 -7.73 17.57
N PRO A 351 -8.55 -8.97 17.05
CA PRO A 351 -9.40 -10.02 17.57
C PRO A 351 -9.06 -10.41 19.02
N ASP A 352 -10.04 -10.44 19.91
CA ASP A 352 -9.83 -10.73 21.35
C ASP A 352 -9.08 -12.04 21.61
N PHE A 353 -9.33 -13.07 20.79
CA PHE A 353 -8.76 -14.42 20.97
C PHE A 353 -7.22 -14.48 20.86
N ILE A 354 -6.55 -13.45 20.33
CA ILE A 354 -5.09 -13.44 20.18
C ILE A 354 -4.35 -13.06 21.46
N ASN A 355 -5.08 -12.57 22.48
CA ASN A 355 -4.52 -12.14 23.76
C ASN A 355 -4.69 -13.21 24.86
N GLU A 356 -5.43 -14.28 24.60
CA GLU A 356 -5.74 -15.32 25.58
C GLU A 356 -5.17 -16.66 25.15
N ILE A 357 -4.37 -17.29 26.02
CA ILE A 357 -3.90 -18.67 25.81
C ILE A 357 -5.12 -19.61 25.88
N PRO A 358 -5.42 -20.40 24.82
CA PRO A 358 -6.55 -21.32 24.82
C PRO A 358 -6.53 -22.28 26.02
N PRO A 359 -7.67 -22.55 26.70
CA PRO A 359 -7.70 -23.36 27.91
C PRO A 359 -7.08 -24.76 27.77
N VAL A 360 -7.19 -25.38 26.59
CA VAL A 360 -6.61 -26.69 26.28
C VAL A 360 -5.07 -26.71 26.31
N LEU A 361 -4.42 -25.55 26.16
CA LEU A 361 -2.97 -25.42 26.20
C LEU A 361 -2.44 -25.15 27.62
N ILE A 362 -3.29 -24.68 28.53
CA ILE A 362 -2.90 -24.32 29.90
C ILE A 362 -2.40 -25.58 30.63
N ILE A 363 -1.19 -25.49 31.20
CA ILE A 363 -0.65 -26.52 32.06
C ILE A 363 -1.11 -26.21 33.49
N PRO A 364 -1.91 -27.09 34.13
CA PRO A 364 -2.34 -26.87 35.50
C PRO A 364 -1.15 -26.76 36.45
N PRO A 365 -1.21 -25.91 37.50
CA PRO A 365 -0.18 -25.87 38.52
C PRO A 365 0.07 -27.26 39.10
N HIS A 366 1.34 -27.65 39.13
CA HIS A 366 1.71 -28.95 39.63
C HIS A 366 1.53 -29.02 41.16
N THR A 367 0.85 -30.06 41.64
CA THR A 367 0.76 -30.41 43.05
C THR A 367 1.16 -31.89 43.19
N PRO A 368 2.12 -32.24 44.07
CA PRO A 368 2.45 -33.64 44.33
C PRO A 368 1.22 -34.42 44.78
N TYR A 369 1.08 -35.63 44.26
CA TYR A 369 -0.07 -36.48 44.59
C TYR A 369 0.23 -37.26 45.87
N GLU A 370 -0.56 -37.08 46.92
CA GLU A 370 -0.41 -37.81 48.19
C GLU A 370 -1.53 -38.84 48.35
N THR A 371 -1.17 -40.11 48.52
CA THR A 371 -2.15 -41.16 48.81
C THR A 371 -2.67 -41.05 50.25
N PRO A 372 -3.83 -41.65 50.58
CA PRO A 372 -4.30 -41.73 51.97
C PRO A 372 -3.29 -42.39 52.94
N GLU A 373 -2.40 -43.23 52.43
CA GLU A 373 -1.33 -43.90 53.17
C GLU A 373 -0.07 -43.03 53.35
N GLY A 374 -0.06 -41.81 52.81
CA GLY A 374 1.05 -40.84 52.90
C GLY A 374 2.17 -41.07 51.88
N GLU A 375 1.92 -41.85 50.82
CA GLU A 375 2.89 -41.97 49.71
C GLU A 375 2.75 -40.75 48.78
N VAL A 376 3.87 -40.05 48.57
CA VAL A 376 3.91 -38.86 47.71
C VAL A 376 4.48 -39.21 46.32
N PHE A 377 3.66 -39.02 45.29
CA PHE A 377 3.98 -39.19 43.89
C PHE A 377 4.18 -37.85 43.17
N ASP A 378 4.69 -37.95 41.95
CA ASP A 378 4.82 -36.83 41.01
C ASP A 378 5.70 -35.69 41.56
N GLN A 379 6.80 -35.99 42.25
CA GLN A 379 7.68 -34.95 42.78
C GLN A 379 8.65 -34.44 41.70
N GLU A 380 8.72 -33.12 41.50
CA GLU A 380 9.69 -32.49 40.59
C GLU A 380 11.10 -32.44 41.19
N LEU A 381 12.11 -32.62 40.33
CA LEU A 381 13.53 -32.56 40.67
C LEU A 381 14.23 -31.33 40.05
N GLU A 382 15.27 -30.87 40.74
CA GLU A 382 16.32 -29.99 40.21
C GLU A 382 17.11 -30.69 39.08
N ASP A 383 17.79 -29.90 38.24
CA ASP A 383 18.57 -30.39 37.09
C ASP A 383 19.63 -31.42 37.48
N GLU A 384 20.25 -31.26 38.65
CA GLU A 384 21.23 -32.19 39.24
C GLU A 384 20.61 -33.56 39.54
N GLY A 385 19.32 -33.58 39.85
CA GLY A 385 18.53 -34.77 40.16
C GLY A 385 18.11 -35.58 38.93
N LEU A 386 18.10 -34.98 37.73
CA LEU A 386 17.69 -35.66 36.51
C LEU A 386 18.74 -36.67 36.02
N ASP A 387 18.28 -37.71 35.33
CA ASP A 387 19.14 -38.62 34.57
C ASP A 387 19.94 -37.82 33.51
N PRO A 388 21.24 -38.12 33.27
CA PRO A 388 22.07 -37.34 32.34
C PRO A 388 21.49 -37.15 30.94
N ILE A 389 20.78 -38.15 30.39
CA ILE A 389 20.17 -38.05 29.05
C ILE A 389 19.01 -37.03 29.08
N LEU A 390 18.21 -37.05 30.15
CA LEU A 390 17.04 -36.17 30.28
C LEU A 390 17.42 -34.70 30.42
N LYS A 391 18.60 -34.37 30.96
CA LYS A 391 19.07 -32.98 31.06
C LYS A 391 19.15 -32.27 29.71
N GLN A 392 19.35 -33.02 28.62
CA GLN A 392 19.38 -32.46 27.27
C GLN A 392 18.01 -32.61 26.59
N GLU A 393 17.38 -33.78 26.71
CA GLU A 393 16.11 -34.09 26.06
C GLU A 393 14.96 -33.16 26.45
N ILE A 394 14.95 -32.64 27.70
CA ILE A 394 13.93 -31.66 28.07
C ILE A 394 14.01 -30.42 27.17
N TYR A 395 15.20 -29.96 26.77
CA TYR A 395 15.35 -28.76 25.94
C TYR A 395 15.14 -29.00 24.43
N ASN A 396 14.73 -30.20 24.02
CA ASN A 396 14.35 -30.48 22.64
C ASN A 396 13.12 -29.62 22.25
N PRO A 397 13.16 -28.82 21.16
CA PRO A 397 12.04 -27.98 20.74
C PRO A 397 10.71 -28.73 20.60
N LEU A 398 10.75 -30.01 20.21
CA LEU A 398 9.57 -30.85 20.07
C LEU A 398 8.94 -31.23 21.43
N ALA A 399 9.74 -31.29 22.50
CA ALA A 399 9.25 -31.49 23.85
C ALA A 399 8.66 -30.21 24.45
N GLN A 400 9.07 -29.02 24.00
CA GLN A 400 8.70 -27.74 24.61
C GLN A 400 7.36 -27.20 24.10
N ASP A 401 6.63 -26.53 24.98
CA ASP A 401 5.29 -26.01 24.66
C ASP A 401 4.99 -24.75 25.48
N ILE A 402 3.92 -24.04 25.15
CA ILE A 402 3.49 -22.85 25.88
C ILE A 402 3.26 -23.17 27.36
N GLY A 403 3.80 -22.30 28.23
CA GLY A 403 3.79 -22.48 29.69
C GLY A 403 4.87 -23.41 30.24
N ASP A 404 5.65 -24.07 29.38
CA ASP A 404 6.79 -24.92 29.75
C ASP A 404 7.87 -24.90 28.66
N GLU A 405 8.26 -23.70 28.23
CA GLU A 405 9.36 -23.45 27.29
C GLU A 405 10.53 -22.73 27.99
N ASP A 406 11.74 -22.93 27.48
CA ASP A 406 12.96 -22.22 27.89
C ASP A 406 13.64 -21.68 26.60
N PRO A 407 13.20 -20.51 26.10
CA PRO A 407 13.68 -19.95 24.85
C PRO A 407 15.20 -19.80 24.78
N ASP A 408 15.86 -19.48 25.90
CA ASP A 408 17.30 -19.22 25.97
C ASP A 408 18.14 -20.48 25.78
N LYS A 409 17.59 -21.65 26.15
CA LYS A 409 18.27 -22.95 26.01
C LYS A 409 17.78 -23.77 24.82
N THR A 410 16.78 -23.27 24.09
CA THR A 410 16.20 -23.98 22.96
C THR A 410 17.16 -23.99 21.78
N ALA A 411 17.44 -25.19 21.27
CA ALA A 411 18.17 -25.37 20.03
C ALA A 411 17.25 -25.10 18.83
N TYR A 412 17.02 -23.83 18.52
CA TYR A 412 16.21 -23.43 17.39
C TYR A 412 16.78 -23.93 16.06
N GLN A 413 15.88 -24.11 15.10
CA GLN A 413 16.28 -24.29 13.71
C GLN A 413 17.04 -23.05 13.22
N PRO A 414 17.98 -23.21 12.26
CA PRO A 414 18.62 -22.06 11.61
C PRO A 414 17.58 -21.10 11.04
N LEU A 415 17.90 -19.81 11.04
CA LEU A 415 17.10 -18.83 10.31
C LEU A 415 17.27 -19.08 8.81
N ASP A 416 16.18 -19.45 8.14
CA ASP A 416 16.13 -19.76 6.71
C ASP A 416 14.85 -19.15 6.10
N THR A 417 14.72 -19.27 4.79
CA THR A 417 13.53 -18.95 3.99
C THR A 417 12.29 -19.74 4.39
N TYR A 418 12.45 -20.85 5.11
CA TYR A 418 11.34 -21.61 5.68
C TYR A 418 11.63 -22.13 7.09
N GLN A 419 10.59 -22.49 7.81
CA GLN A 419 10.68 -23.21 9.09
C GLN A 419 9.82 -24.46 9.03
N ARG A 420 10.38 -25.60 9.42
CA ARG A 420 9.66 -26.87 9.54
C ARG A 420 8.96 -26.94 10.89
N CYS A 421 7.69 -27.29 10.90
CA CYS A 421 6.88 -27.34 12.11
C CYS A 421 6.25 -28.72 12.27
N VAL A 422 6.04 -29.12 13.52
CA VAL A 422 5.34 -30.36 13.84
C VAL A 422 4.12 -30.05 14.71
N LEU A 423 2.94 -30.41 14.20
CA LEU A 423 1.66 -30.16 14.84
C LEU A 423 1.46 -31.08 16.05
N LYS A 424 1.14 -30.50 17.22
CA LYS A 424 0.76 -31.25 18.43
C LYS A 424 -0.76 -31.34 18.56
N TYR A 425 -1.25 -32.35 19.27
CA TYR A 425 -2.68 -32.59 19.50
C TYR A 425 -3.45 -31.34 19.96
N HIS A 426 -3.04 -30.72 21.07
CA HIS A 426 -3.76 -29.57 21.66
C HIS A 426 -3.73 -28.33 20.75
N HIS A 427 -2.68 -28.17 19.96
CA HIS A 427 -2.53 -27.09 18.98
C HIS A 427 -3.45 -27.29 17.78
N LYS A 428 -3.66 -28.53 17.33
CA LYS A 428 -4.65 -28.83 16.31
C LYS A 428 -6.06 -28.47 16.78
N GLU A 429 -6.39 -28.81 18.01
CA GLU A 429 -7.70 -28.50 18.61
C GLU A 429 -7.92 -26.99 18.77
N ALA A 430 -6.90 -26.28 19.26
CA ALA A 430 -6.93 -24.84 19.48
C ALA A 430 -6.81 -24.00 18.18
N GLY A 431 -6.26 -24.58 17.11
CA GLY A 431 -5.91 -23.83 15.90
C GLY A 431 -4.75 -22.86 16.11
N THR A 432 -3.74 -23.28 16.86
CA THR A 432 -2.57 -22.46 17.21
C THR A 432 -1.24 -23.19 16.96
N MET A 433 -0.12 -22.49 17.04
CA MET A 433 1.23 -23.09 17.06
C MET A 433 2.15 -22.35 18.04
N PRO A 434 3.04 -23.06 18.76
CA PRO A 434 3.96 -22.42 19.70
C PRO A 434 5.18 -21.84 18.97
N LEU A 435 5.57 -20.62 19.33
CA LEU A 435 6.73 -19.94 18.73
C LEU A 435 8.06 -20.63 19.04
N ILE A 436 8.12 -21.53 20.04
CA ILE A 436 9.32 -22.31 20.38
C ILE A 436 9.83 -23.19 19.22
N GLN A 437 8.98 -23.51 18.24
CA GLN A 437 9.38 -24.28 17.04
C GLN A 437 9.97 -23.41 15.93
N PHE A 438 9.90 -22.09 16.05
CA PHE A 438 10.35 -21.13 15.06
C PHE A 438 11.61 -20.43 15.55
N ASN A 439 12.54 -20.16 14.64
CA ASN A 439 13.60 -19.23 14.93
C ASN A 439 13.00 -17.85 15.33
N PRO A 440 13.45 -17.20 16.42
CA PRO A 440 12.91 -15.91 16.87
C PRO A 440 12.95 -14.80 15.81
N GLY A 441 13.91 -14.85 14.89
CA GLY A 441 14.02 -13.89 13.79
C GLY A 441 13.09 -14.16 12.60
N PHE A 442 12.30 -15.26 12.61
CA PHE A 442 11.52 -15.68 11.43
C PHE A 442 10.30 -14.78 11.16
N PHE A 443 9.56 -14.39 12.19
CA PHE A 443 8.45 -13.43 12.09
C PHE A 443 8.83 -12.01 12.54
N GLY A 444 9.90 -11.88 13.33
CA GLY A 444 10.26 -10.63 14.00
C GLY A 444 9.76 -10.61 15.45
N SER A 445 10.43 -9.82 16.29
CA SER A 445 10.10 -9.68 17.72
C SER A 445 9.29 -8.43 18.05
N GLU A 446 9.17 -7.50 17.10
CA GLU A 446 8.41 -6.26 17.24
C GLU A 446 7.58 -6.00 15.98
N PRO A 447 6.35 -5.46 16.12
CA PRO A 447 5.61 -5.22 17.37
C PRO A 447 5.21 -6.51 18.12
N GLU A 448 4.62 -6.38 19.33
CA GLU A 448 4.18 -7.53 20.15
C GLU A 448 3.24 -8.46 19.37
N ILE A 449 2.30 -7.89 18.62
CA ILE A 449 1.33 -8.60 17.79
C ILE A 449 1.67 -8.33 16.32
N ILE A 450 1.91 -9.39 15.57
CA ILE A 450 2.24 -9.33 14.15
C ILE A 450 1.13 -10.07 13.37
N GLN A 451 0.42 -9.35 12.53
CA GLN A 451 -0.51 -9.91 11.55
C GLN A 451 0.30 -10.49 10.39
N ILE A 452 -0.02 -11.73 10.04
CA ILE A 452 0.56 -12.41 8.89
C ILE A 452 -0.56 -12.93 7.97
N THR A 453 -0.26 -13.03 6.69
CA THR A 453 -1.12 -13.71 5.73
C THR A 453 -0.50 -15.05 5.36
N LEU A 454 -1.23 -16.13 5.60
CA LEU A 454 -0.87 -17.45 5.11
C LEU A 454 -1.50 -17.71 3.74
N VAL A 455 -0.71 -18.28 2.83
CA VAL A 455 -1.16 -18.63 1.47
C VAL A 455 -0.86 -20.07 1.12
N SER A 456 -1.82 -20.77 0.51
CA SER A 456 -1.60 -22.09 -0.08
C SER A 456 -2.66 -22.36 -1.15
N GLU A 457 -2.26 -22.89 -2.31
CA GLU A 457 -3.18 -23.26 -3.40
C GLU A 457 -4.20 -22.17 -3.78
N GLY A 458 -3.80 -20.89 -3.73
CA GLY A 458 -4.67 -19.75 -4.02
C GLY A 458 -5.60 -19.32 -2.88
N VAL A 459 -5.66 -20.08 -1.79
CA VAL A 459 -6.34 -19.69 -0.56
C VAL A 459 -5.43 -18.75 0.24
N ARG A 460 -5.98 -17.62 0.67
CA ARG A 460 -5.31 -16.63 1.53
C ARG A 460 -6.12 -16.51 2.83
N ARG A 461 -5.47 -16.59 3.99
CA ARG A 461 -6.10 -16.37 5.29
C ARG A 461 -5.16 -15.66 6.24
N GLU A 462 -5.74 -14.85 7.11
CA GLU A 462 -5.01 -14.15 8.15
C GLU A 462 -4.67 -15.08 9.31
N ALA A 463 -3.50 -14.88 9.90
CA ALA A 463 -3.06 -15.47 11.14
C ALA A 463 -2.33 -14.39 11.96
N TRP A 464 -2.16 -14.64 13.26
CA TRP A 464 -1.66 -13.64 14.19
C TRP A 464 -0.55 -14.24 15.03
N VAL A 465 0.63 -13.64 14.99
CA VAL A 465 1.75 -13.97 15.86
C VAL A 465 1.69 -13.05 17.07
N ASN A 466 1.68 -13.61 18.27
CA ASN A 466 1.78 -12.85 19.51
C ASN A 466 3.06 -13.24 20.23
N ASN A 467 4.00 -12.30 20.30
CA ASN A 467 5.32 -12.49 20.91
C ASN A 467 5.26 -12.59 22.44
N ASN A 468 4.23 -12.02 23.07
CA ASN A 468 4.01 -12.09 24.52
C ASN A 468 3.39 -13.43 24.94
N THR A 469 2.30 -13.87 24.29
CA THR A 469 1.74 -15.21 24.56
C THR A 469 2.52 -16.32 23.88
N ARG A 470 3.52 -16.00 23.06
CA ARG A 470 4.40 -16.95 22.37
C ARG A 470 3.66 -17.95 21.46
N LEU A 471 2.58 -17.49 20.83
CA LEU A 471 1.68 -18.30 20.01
C LEU A 471 1.40 -17.66 18.65
N ILE A 472 1.18 -18.52 17.66
CA ILE A 472 0.52 -18.18 16.39
C ILE A 472 -0.94 -18.61 16.50
N TYR A 473 -1.88 -17.72 16.20
CA TYR A 473 -3.32 -17.94 16.21
C TYR A 473 -3.90 -17.90 14.79
N GLY A 474 -5.13 -18.38 14.62
CA GLY A 474 -5.83 -18.37 13.33
C GLY A 474 -5.48 -19.55 12.41
N LEU A 475 -4.88 -20.62 12.96
CA LEU A 475 -4.41 -21.77 12.16
C LEU A 475 -5.44 -22.89 12.01
N LYS A 476 -6.61 -22.77 12.65
CA LYS A 476 -7.63 -23.83 12.67
C LYS A 476 -8.04 -24.29 11.28
N ASP A 477 -8.26 -23.35 10.37
CA ASP A 477 -8.70 -23.64 9.00
C ASP A 477 -7.58 -24.21 8.11
N TRP A 478 -6.32 -24.05 8.52
CA TRP A 478 -5.16 -24.65 7.86
C TRP A 478 -4.96 -26.11 8.27
N PHE A 479 -5.44 -26.49 9.45
CA PHE A 479 -5.33 -27.85 9.97
C PHE A 479 -6.44 -28.75 9.42
N THR A 480 -6.24 -29.23 8.20
CA THR A 480 -7.23 -30.04 7.48
C THR A 480 -7.54 -31.36 8.19
N VAL A 481 -8.65 -31.98 7.79
CA VAL A 481 -9.07 -33.30 8.29
C VAL A 481 -8.03 -34.37 7.95
N ASP A 482 -7.31 -34.22 6.84
CA ASP A 482 -6.30 -35.18 6.37
C ASP A 482 -5.00 -35.13 7.17
N MET A 483 -4.69 -34.00 7.81
CA MET A 483 -3.54 -33.92 8.71
C MET A 483 -3.78 -34.83 9.92
N PRO A 484 -2.82 -35.66 10.36
CA PRO A 484 -2.99 -36.42 11.58
C PRO A 484 -3.18 -35.48 12.78
N ILE A 485 -3.85 -35.98 13.82
CA ILE A 485 -4.17 -35.15 14.99
C ILE A 485 -2.91 -34.67 15.73
N SER A 486 -1.84 -35.46 15.66
CA SER A 486 -0.53 -35.18 16.22
C SER A 486 0.56 -35.70 15.29
N GLY A 487 1.64 -34.95 15.17
CA GLY A 487 2.81 -35.29 14.37
C GLY A 487 2.75 -34.89 12.91
N ALA A 488 1.73 -34.15 12.46
CA ALA A 488 1.71 -33.62 11.10
C ALA A 488 2.90 -32.68 10.89
N THR A 489 3.72 -32.92 9.87
CA THR A 489 4.87 -32.06 9.53
C THR A 489 4.47 -31.13 8.39
N PHE A 490 4.59 -29.83 8.58
CA PHE A 490 4.36 -28.82 7.55
C PHE A 490 5.46 -27.77 7.58
N GLU A 491 5.52 -26.93 6.55
CA GLU A 491 6.52 -25.86 6.42
C GLU A 491 5.81 -24.51 6.23
N ILE A 492 6.38 -23.47 6.82
CA ILE A 492 6.00 -22.08 6.55
C ILE A 492 7.18 -21.41 5.85
N HIS A 493 6.95 -20.91 4.64
CA HIS A 493 7.96 -20.27 3.78
C HIS A 493 7.72 -18.76 3.73
N ARG A 494 8.77 -17.96 3.82
CA ARG A 494 8.73 -16.53 3.50
C ARG A 494 8.44 -16.35 2.01
N THR A 495 7.67 -15.31 1.69
CA THR A 495 7.47 -14.88 0.30
C THR A 495 8.23 -13.59 0.03
N GLU A 496 8.18 -13.11 -1.22
CA GLU A 496 8.72 -11.79 -1.60
C GLU A 496 7.93 -10.64 -0.96
N ARG A 497 6.66 -10.89 -0.58
CA ARG A 497 5.81 -9.90 0.09
C ARG A 497 6.02 -9.99 1.60
N SER A 498 6.50 -8.92 2.21
CA SER A 498 6.59 -8.82 3.68
C SER A 498 5.22 -9.07 4.33
N GLY A 499 5.21 -9.78 5.46
CA GLY A 499 4.00 -10.22 6.16
C GLY A 499 3.23 -11.38 5.50
N GLU A 500 3.62 -11.83 4.31
CA GLU A 500 2.98 -12.95 3.60
C GLU A 500 3.88 -14.21 3.60
N TYR A 501 3.29 -15.34 3.99
CA TYR A 501 3.98 -16.62 4.12
C TYR A 501 3.21 -17.73 3.42
N ARG A 502 3.93 -18.66 2.80
CA ARG A 502 3.34 -19.83 2.16
C ARG A 502 3.30 -21.02 3.11
N PHE A 503 2.11 -21.59 3.31
CA PHE A 503 1.88 -22.80 4.08
C PHE A 503 1.96 -24.02 3.17
N VAL A 504 2.81 -25.00 3.52
CA VAL A 504 3.02 -26.22 2.73
C VAL A 504 2.87 -27.46 3.60
N TYR A 505 1.91 -28.31 3.27
CA TYR A 505 1.74 -29.64 3.87
C TYR A 505 1.73 -30.70 2.76
N ASP A 506 2.63 -31.68 2.84
CA ASP A 506 2.80 -32.70 1.79
C ASP A 506 2.44 -34.12 2.28
N GLY A 507 1.67 -34.23 3.37
CA GLY A 507 1.25 -35.51 3.92
C GLY A 507 2.28 -36.16 4.87
N ARG A 508 3.42 -35.51 5.14
CA ARG A 508 4.46 -36.07 6.01
C ARG A 508 4.07 -36.05 7.50
N THR A 509 4.64 -37.00 8.22
CA THR A 509 4.50 -37.14 9.67
C THR A 509 5.86 -37.26 10.34
N ASP A 510 6.00 -36.64 11.51
CA ASP A 510 7.20 -36.73 12.33
C ASP A 510 7.18 -38.00 13.17
N GLN A 511 8.27 -38.77 13.17
CA GLN A 511 8.31 -40.07 13.85
C GLN A 511 8.21 -39.96 15.38
N GLN A 512 8.57 -38.82 15.97
CA GLN A 512 8.55 -38.66 17.43
C GLN A 512 7.19 -38.20 17.96
N LEU A 513 6.44 -37.44 17.16
CA LEU A 513 5.15 -36.84 17.58
C LEU A 513 3.93 -37.50 16.92
N PHE A 514 4.14 -38.37 15.93
CA PHE A 514 3.05 -39.03 15.23
C PHE A 514 2.37 -40.07 16.11
N VAL A 515 1.08 -39.84 16.36
CA VAL A 515 0.22 -40.75 17.10
C VAL A 515 -0.80 -41.33 16.13
N THR A 516 -0.78 -42.65 15.96
CA THR A 516 -1.75 -43.35 15.11
C THR A 516 -3.18 -43.19 15.66
N GLN A 517 -4.18 -43.27 14.79
CA GLN A 517 -5.59 -43.15 15.22
C GLN A 517 -5.98 -44.22 16.27
N SER A 518 -5.49 -45.45 16.13
CA SER A 518 -5.74 -46.49 17.14
C SER A 518 -5.12 -46.13 18.49
N ARG A 519 -3.86 -45.66 18.49
CA ARG A 519 -3.18 -45.28 19.72
C ARG A 519 -3.84 -44.07 20.38
N LEU A 520 -4.27 -43.10 19.59
CA LEU A 520 -5.03 -41.94 20.07
C LEU A 520 -6.28 -42.37 20.84
N MET A 521 -7.08 -43.30 20.29
CA MET A 521 -8.29 -43.77 20.95
C MET A 521 -8.00 -44.45 22.31
N ASP A 522 -6.87 -45.14 22.42
CA ASP A 522 -6.44 -45.73 23.70
C ASP A 522 -6.02 -44.65 24.71
N LEU A 523 -5.31 -43.62 24.25
CA LEU A 523 -4.88 -42.50 25.09
C LEU A 523 -6.08 -41.65 25.56
N LEU A 524 -7.09 -41.45 24.71
CA LEU A 524 -8.31 -40.73 25.09
C LEU A 524 -9.12 -41.47 26.16
N LYS A 525 -9.15 -42.81 26.12
CA LYS A 525 -9.72 -43.60 27.23
C LYS A 525 -8.91 -43.45 28.51
N LEU A 526 -7.58 -43.49 28.40
CA LEU A 526 -6.70 -43.28 29.54
C LEU A 526 -6.86 -41.87 30.13
N LYS A 527 -7.11 -40.85 29.30
CA LYS A 527 -7.45 -39.49 29.72
C LYS A 527 -8.73 -39.46 30.56
N GLU A 528 -9.81 -40.04 30.06
CA GLU A 528 -11.09 -40.12 30.77
C GLU A 528 -10.96 -40.84 32.13
N GLU A 529 -10.20 -41.94 32.18
CA GLU A 529 -9.89 -42.64 33.43
C GLU A 529 -9.04 -41.79 34.38
N ALA A 530 -8.03 -41.08 33.86
CA ALA A 530 -7.15 -40.25 34.66
C ALA A 530 -7.84 -39.00 35.23
N GLU A 531 -8.82 -38.45 34.52
CA GLU A 531 -9.64 -37.32 34.95
C GLU A 531 -10.67 -37.73 36.01
N SER A 532 -11.23 -38.94 35.89
CA SER A 532 -12.26 -39.44 36.82
C SER A 532 -11.72 -40.09 38.11
N GLY A 533 -10.49 -40.63 38.07
CA GLY A 533 -9.96 -41.50 39.14
C GLY A 533 -8.84 -40.91 39.99
N GLU A 534 -8.57 -39.59 39.94
CA GLU A 534 -7.45 -38.93 40.64
C GLU A 534 -6.11 -39.67 40.44
N MET A 535 -5.85 -40.15 39.22
CA MET A 535 -4.67 -40.97 38.93
C MET A 535 -3.37 -40.12 38.96
N PRO A 536 -2.27 -40.52 39.64
CA PRO A 536 -1.00 -39.80 39.55
C PRO A 536 -0.36 -39.94 38.15
N LEU A 537 0.44 -38.96 37.76
CA LEU A 537 1.17 -38.97 36.48
C LEU A 537 2.14 -40.16 36.39
N PHE A 538 2.70 -40.58 37.52
CA PHE A 538 3.44 -41.83 37.65
C PHE A 538 2.68 -43.04 37.06
N GLU A 539 1.38 -43.17 37.31
CA GLU A 539 0.58 -44.28 36.81
C GLU A 539 0.26 -44.14 35.32
N ILE A 540 0.03 -42.91 34.84
CA ILE A 540 -0.14 -42.60 33.41
C ILE A 540 1.11 -43.02 32.63
N ILE A 541 2.30 -42.58 33.08
CA ILE A 541 3.60 -42.94 32.50
C ILE A 541 3.78 -44.46 32.51
N THR A 542 3.46 -45.13 33.62
CA THR A 542 3.53 -46.58 33.74
C THR A 542 2.71 -47.28 32.66
N ARG A 543 1.43 -46.92 32.50
CA ARG A 543 0.53 -47.53 31.52
C ARG A 543 0.94 -47.27 30.08
N ILE A 544 1.49 -46.09 29.79
CA ILE A 544 2.05 -45.80 28.47
C ILE A 544 3.27 -46.68 28.20
N LEU A 545 4.21 -46.79 29.13
CA LEU A 545 5.41 -47.62 28.96
C LEU A 545 5.11 -49.13 28.89
N GLU A 546 4.04 -49.61 29.53
CA GLU A 546 3.58 -51.00 29.39
C GLU A 546 3.17 -51.36 27.96
N HIS A 547 2.64 -50.40 27.20
CA HIS A 547 2.37 -50.54 25.77
C HIS A 547 3.68 -50.71 24.99
N TYR A 548 4.70 -49.89 25.31
CA TYR A 548 6.01 -49.89 24.64
C TYR A 548 7.01 -50.84 25.31
N ARG A 549 6.78 -52.15 25.23
CA ARG A 549 7.65 -53.17 25.86
C ARG A 549 9.13 -53.11 25.43
N LYS A 550 9.43 -52.55 24.26
CA LYS A 550 10.81 -52.38 23.76
C LYS A 550 11.46 -51.09 24.25
N GLY A 551 10.70 -50.21 24.88
CA GLY A 551 11.06 -48.86 25.26
C GLY A 551 10.63 -47.83 24.22
N ILE A 552 10.72 -46.57 24.61
CA ILE A 552 10.38 -45.40 23.80
C ILE A 552 11.26 -44.21 24.21
N ASP A 553 11.57 -43.32 23.28
CA ASP A 553 12.32 -42.10 23.58
C ASP A 553 11.50 -41.10 24.41
N PHE A 554 12.19 -40.15 25.03
CA PHE A 554 11.56 -39.17 25.91
C PHE A 554 10.50 -38.31 25.20
N VAL A 555 10.80 -37.79 24.01
CA VAL A 555 9.88 -36.90 23.28
C VAL A 555 8.55 -37.59 22.93
N PRO A 556 8.51 -38.78 22.30
CA PRO A 556 7.26 -39.49 22.08
C PRO A 556 6.52 -39.87 23.37
N LEU A 557 7.25 -40.28 24.42
CA LEU A 557 6.64 -40.57 25.73
C LEU A 557 5.96 -39.33 26.30
N PHE A 558 6.68 -38.21 26.35
CA PHE A 558 6.15 -36.93 26.82
C PHE A 558 4.94 -36.50 26.00
N THR A 559 4.99 -36.67 24.68
CA THR A 559 3.86 -36.37 23.78
C THR A 559 2.59 -37.12 24.18
N GLU A 560 2.68 -38.44 24.40
CA GLU A 560 1.53 -39.25 24.80
C GLU A 560 1.04 -38.93 26.21
N VAL A 561 1.96 -38.73 27.17
CA VAL A 561 1.61 -38.34 28.55
C VAL A 561 0.89 -37.01 28.53
N ASN A 562 1.41 -36.04 27.78
CA ASN A 562 0.88 -34.69 27.72
C ASN A 562 -0.51 -34.65 27.05
N LEU A 563 -0.76 -35.53 26.08
CA LEU A 563 -2.09 -35.74 25.47
C LEU A 563 -3.11 -36.24 26.50
N VAL A 564 -2.70 -37.18 27.37
CA VAL A 564 -3.55 -37.70 28.45
C VAL A 564 -3.78 -36.63 29.52
N ARG A 565 -2.72 -35.93 29.93
CA ARG A 565 -2.78 -34.86 30.92
C ARG A 565 -1.68 -33.83 30.66
N ARG A 566 -2.07 -32.57 30.44
CA ARG A 566 -1.14 -31.44 30.35
C ARG A 566 -0.26 -31.38 31.60
N CYS A 567 1.05 -31.41 31.38
CA CYS A 567 2.08 -31.43 32.42
C CYS A 567 3.40 -30.88 31.87
N THR A 568 4.33 -30.54 32.77
CA THR A 568 5.66 -30.05 32.38
C THR A 568 6.57 -31.22 31.97
N ARG A 569 7.48 -30.96 31.03
CA ARG A 569 8.59 -31.84 30.64
C ARG A 569 9.43 -32.24 31.83
N ARG A 570 9.69 -31.26 32.71
CA ARG A 570 10.47 -31.45 33.94
C ARG A 570 9.82 -32.47 34.86
N LEU A 571 8.51 -32.42 35.05
CA LEU A 571 7.80 -33.37 35.90
C LEU A 571 7.93 -34.80 35.37
N VAL A 572 7.70 -35.01 34.07
CA VAL A 572 7.87 -36.34 33.46
C VAL A 572 9.31 -36.83 33.58
N ALA A 573 10.30 -35.98 33.29
CA ALA A 573 11.71 -36.30 33.46
C ALA A 573 12.08 -36.61 34.92
N SER A 574 11.47 -35.91 35.87
CA SER A 574 11.66 -36.11 37.31
C SER A 574 11.13 -37.46 37.75
N ILE A 575 9.93 -37.85 37.31
CA ILE A 575 9.34 -39.16 37.60
C ILE A 575 10.22 -40.29 37.02
N LEU A 576 10.63 -40.18 35.76
CA LEU A 576 11.52 -41.16 35.12
C LEU A 576 12.85 -41.30 35.86
N SER A 577 13.39 -40.20 36.39
CA SER A 577 14.66 -40.19 37.15
C SER A 577 14.52 -40.67 38.60
N SER A 578 13.31 -40.61 39.16
CA SER A 578 13.06 -40.77 40.58
C SER A 578 12.72 -42.19 41.01
N TYR A 579 12.15 -43.02 40.12
CA TYR A 579 11.64 -44.33 40.51
C TYR A 579 12.46 -45.48 39.93
N HIS A 580 12.71 -46.51 40.74
CA HIS A 580 13.52 -47.67 40.35
C HIS A 580 12.92 -48.51 39.21
N CYS A 581 11.60 -48.42 38.98
CA CYS A 581 10.93 -49.13 37.90
C CYS A 581 11.17 -48.51 36.52
N PHE A 582 11.64 -47.26 36.44
CA PHE A 582 12.00 -46.64 35.17
C PHE A 582 13.51 -46.71 34.96
N HIS A 583 13.91 -47.09 33.76
CA HIS A 583 15.32 -47.17 33.38
C HIS A 583 15.47 -47.10 31.87
N THR A 584 16.65 -46.69 31.40
CA THR A 584 16.99 -46.65 29.98
C THR A 584 17.64 -47.94 29.53
N ARG A 585 17.39 -48.33 28.27
CA ARG A 585 17.98 -49.54 27.68
C ARG A 585 19.36 -49.28 27.11
N GLY A 586 20.40 -49.55 27.90
CA GLY A 586 21.79 -49.56 27.40
C GLY A 586 22.19 -48.24 26.71
N LYS A 587 22.74 -48.32 25.48
CA LYS A 587 23.18 -47.13 24.72
C LYS A 587 22.07 -46.47 23.88
N THR A 588 20.87 -47.06 23.77
CA THR A 588 19.81 -46.50 22.91
C THR A 588 19.08 -45.33 23.56
N GLY A 589 19.09 -45.23 24.89
CA GLY A 589 18.44 -44.14 25.63
C GLY A 589 16.92 -44.32 25.79
N GLU A 590 16.32 -45.35 25.19
CA GLU A 590 14.88 -45.64 25.26
C GLU A 590 14.45 -46.01 26.70
N TRP A 591 13.38 -45.38 27.18
CA TRP A 591 12.81 -45.59 28.51
C TRP A 591 11.92 -46.82 28.57
N GLN A 592 12.08 -47.62 29.64
CA GLN A 592 11.31 -48.83 29.90
C GLN A 592 10.77 -48.84 31.33
N TYR A 593 9.62 -49.50 31.48
CA TYR A 593 9.03 -49.81 32.79
C TYR A 593 9.26 -51.28 33.15
N ASP A 594 9.83 -51.52 34.35
CA ASP A 594 10.00 -52.84 34.96
C ASP A 594 9.05 -53.02 36.15
N ALA A 595 7.95 -53.74 35.91
CA ALA A 595 6.94 -54.04 36.91
C ALA A 595 7.50 -54.75 38.16
N LYS A 596 8.60 -55.50 38.05
CA LYS A 596 9.23 -56.19 39.20
C LYS A 596 9.91 -55.22 40.16
N LYS A 597 10.27 -54.03 39.69
CA LYS A 597 10.93 -52.98 40.49
C LYS A 597 9.96 -51.94 41.02
N ARG A 598 8.67 -51.99 40.65
CA ARG A 598 7.65 -51.03 41.12
C ARG A 598 7.58 -50.98 42.64
N SER A 599 7.64 -52.12 43.32
CA SER A 599 7.62 -52.22 44.78
C SER A 599 8.85 -51.61 45.48
N GLN A 600 9.92 -51.28 44.76
CA GLN A 600 11.09 -50.59 45.32
C GLN A 600 10.83 -49.09 45.53
N GLY A 601 9.79 -48.54 44.88
CA GLY A 601 9.34 -47.17 45.07
C GLY A 601 10.36 -46.10 44.66
N PHE A 602 10.25 -44.94 45.31
CA PHE A 602 11.09 -43.77 45.07
C PHE A 602 12.54 -43.99 45.50
N ASN A 603 13.48 -43.64 44.62
CA ASN A 603 14.91 -43.73 44.88
C ASN A 603 15.33 -42.70 45.93
N LYS A 604 15.63 -43.17 47.15
CA LYS A 604 16.01 -42.33 48.29
C LYS A 604 17.18 -41.39 48.00
N ALA A 605 18.09 -41.72 47.10
CA ALA A 605 19.22 -40.86 46.72
C ALA A 605 18.79 -39.58 46.00
N LYS A 606 17.60 -39.58 45.38
CA LYS A 606 17.04 -38.45 44.65
C LYS A 606 16.33 -37.43 45.55
N ARG A 607 16.01 -37.80 46.80
CA ARG A 607 15.23 -36.94 47.73
C ARG A 607 15.84 -35.57 47.99
N LYS A 608 17.17 -35.46 47.96
CA LYS A 608 17.88 -34.20 48.18
C LYS A 608 17.78 -33.20 47.02
N TYR A 609 17.29 -33.64 45.86
CA TYR A 609 17.11 -32.84 44.66
C TYR A 609 15.64 -32.50 44.40
N ILE A 610 14.72 -32.85 45.30
CA ILE A 610 13.31 -32.50 45.15
C ILE A 610 13.18 -30.98 45.26
N LEU A 611 12.52 -30.36 44.30
CA LEU A 611 12.20 -28.93 44.34
C LEU A 611 11.27 -28.65 45.53
N LYS A 612 11.65 -27.66 46.34
CA LYS A 612 10.97 -27.33 47.59
C LYS A 612 9.87 -26.30 47.40
#